data_AF-A0AAU2JBW9-F1
#
_entry.id   AF-A0AAU2JBW9-F1
#
_cell.length_a   1.000
_cell.length_b   1.000
_cell.length_c   1.000
_cell.angle_alpha   90.00
_cell.angle_beta   90.00
_cell.angle_gamma   90.00
#
_symmetry.space_group_name_H-M   'P 1'
#
loop_
_entity.id
_entity.type
_entity.pdbx_description
1 polymer ?
#
loop_
_entity_poly.entity_id
_entity_poly.type
_entity_poly.pdbx_seq_one_letter_code
_entity_poly.pdbx_strand_id
1 'polypeptide(L)'
;MAAGERRTGPTGSRCWPAGPGYTRLPTEPHPHPVADCCVVAPASANYVAKLATGVADNQALTQVGEALGTIEVPVVVFPRVNAAHVRHPAWDGHVAALRKADGELVHGPDVWPVYEPREGPAVRQLPWTAIMESIQHVTARATRHPL
;
A
#
# COMPACT_ATOMS: atom_id res chain seq x y z
N MET A 1 -4.77 16.58 44.32
CA MET A 1 -5.15 17.37 43.14
C MET A 1 -3.97 18.24 42.74
N ALA A 2 -3.27 17.89 41.66
CA ALA A 2 -2.31 18.78 41.03
C ALA A 2 -2.57 18.66 39.52
N ALA A 3 -3.07 19.76 38.95
CA ALA A 3 -3.42 19.88 37.55
C ALA A 3 -2.13 19.86 36.71
N GLY A 4 -2.04 18.93 35.77
CA GLY A 4 -0.98 18.88 34.77
C GLY A 4 -1.16 20.02 33.77
N GLU A 5 -0.20 20.94 33.79
CA GLU A 5 -0.13 22.15 32.97
C GLU A 5 -0.14 21.84 31.46
N ARG A 6 -1.14 22.35 30.73
CA ARG A 6 -1.15 22.33 29.26
C ARG A 6 -0.19 23.40 28.74
N ARG A 7 0.98 23.00 28.27
CA ARG A 7 1.87 23.90 27.52
C ARG A 7 1.26 24.22 26.15
N THR A 8 0.71 25.41 26.02
CA THR A 8 0.40 26.03 24.73
C THR A 8 1.69 26.61 24.14
N GLY A 9 2.31 25.89 23.21
CA GLY A 9 3.41 26.40 22.37
C GLY A 9 2.89 27.13 21.13
N PRO A 10 3.70 28.01 20.50
CA PRO A 10 3.25 28.91 19.46
C PRO A 10 3.01 28.19 18.13
N THR A 11 2.02 28.71 17.42
CA THR A 11 1.61 28.39 16.05
C THR A 11 2.81 28.36 15.09
N GLY A 12 3.01 27.26 14.36
CA GLY A 12 3.80 27.30 13.11
C GLY A 12 4.84 26.19 12.85
N SER A 13 5.18 25.33 13.82
CA SER A 13 6.15 24.24 13.59
C SER A 13 5.54 22.90 13.96
N ARG A 14 5.34 22.01 12.96
CA ARG A 14 4.93 20.61 13.15
C ARG A 14 6.03 19.85 13.90
N CYS A 15 6.03 20.01 15.22
CA CYS A 15 6.84 19.24 16.14
C CYS A 15 6.11 17.91 16.34
N TRP A 16 6.64 16.83 15.79
CA TRP A 16 6.14 15.47 15.99
C TRP A 16 6.54 15.02 17.40
N PRO A 17 5.63 14.93 18.39
CA PRO A 17 6.02 14.52 19.72
C PRO A 17 5.85 13.01 19.81
N ALA A 18 6.80 12.27 19.27
CA ALA A 18 7.03 10.90 19.68
C ALA A 18 8.54 10.69 19.67
N GLY A 19 9.17 10.89 20.83
CA GLY A 19 10.54 10.44 21.03
C GLY A 19 10.64 8.93 20.77
N PRO A 20 11.82 8.42 20.40
CA PRO A 20 11.99 6.99 20.17
C PRO A 20 11.63 6.22 21.44
N GLY A 21 10.56 5.41 21.38
CA GLY A 21 10.19 4.44 22.43
C GLY A 21 8.83 4.61 23.12
N TYR A 22 8.01 5.61 22.78
CA TYR A 22 6.64 5.70 23.34
C TYR A 22 5.61 5.04 22.41
N THR A 23 4.96 3.99 22.89
CA THR A 23 3.76 3.43 22.23
C THR A 23 2.59 4.35 22.52
N ARG A 24 2.10 4.96 21.45
CA ARG A 24 0.88 5.76 21.44
C ARG A 24 -0.31 4.95 22.00
N LEU A 25 -1.15 5.60 22.81
CA LEU A 25 -2.41 5.01 23.26
C LEU A 25 -3.48 5.01 22.15
N PRO A 26 -4.42 4.05 22.12
CA PRO A 26 -5.49 4.00 21.11
C PRO A 26 -6.32 5.30 21.02
N THR A 27 -6.45 6.02 22.13
CA THR A 27 -7.25 7.25 22.26
C THR A 27 -6.51 8.53 21.88
N GLU A 28 -5.20 8.48 21.68
CA GLU A 28 -4.47 9.66 21.21
C GLU A 28 -4.85 9.96 19.74
N PRO A 29 -4.44 11.06 19.08
CA PRO A 29 -4.67 11.31 17.63
C PRO A 29 -3.47 10.93 16.75
N HIS A 30 -3.66 10.29 15.59
CA HIS A 30 -2.54 9.71 14.83
C HIS A 30 -1.48 10.78 14.57
N PRO A 31 -0.20 10.53 14.89
CA PRO A 31 0.82 11.55 14.76
C PRO A 31 0.96 11.97 13.29
N HIS A 32 0.76 11.02 12.37
CA HIS A 32 0.93 11.21 10.93
C HIS A 32 -0.36 11.59 10.21
N PRO A 33 -0.25 12.41 9.14
CA PRO A 33 -1.39 12.68 8.27
C PRO A 33 -1.85 11.38 7.61
N VAL A 34 -3.10 11.37 7.18
CA VAL A 34 -3.63 10.32 6.30
C VAL A 34 -2.84 10.36 5.00
N ALA A 35 -2.47 9.18 4.49
CA ALA A 35 -1.75 9.08 3.22
C ALA A 35 -2.70 9.27 2.05
N ASP A 36 -2.27 9.99 1.01
CA ASP A 36 -3.06 10.20 -0.22
C ASP A 36 -3.15 8.94 -1.10
N CYS A 37 -2.28 7.96 -0.87
CA CYS A 37 -2.22 6.69 -1.58
C CYS A 37 -1.40 5.67 -0.78
N CYS A 38 -1.75 4.39 -0.87
CA CYS A 38 -0.93 3.28 -0.40
C CYS A 38 -0.28 2.56 -1.58
N VAL A 39 0.99 2.15 -1.46
CA VAL A 39 1.73 1.48 -2.53
C VAL A 39 2.45 0.26 -2.00
N VAL A 40 2.28 -0.88 -2.67
CA VAL A 40 3.04 -2.11 -2.39
C VAL A 40 3.91 -2.45 -3.59
N ALA A 41 5.21 -2.14 -3.48
CA ALA A 41 6.19 -2.38 -4.53
C ALA A 41 7.56 -2.81 -3.95
N PRO A 42 7.98 -4.08 -4.12
CA PRO A 42 7.27 -5.17 -4.79
C PRO A 42 6.27 -5.89 -3.88
N ALA A 43 5.14 -6.30 -4.45
CA ALA A 43 4.25 -7.31 -3.88
C ALA A 43 4.67 -8.72 -4.36
N SER A 44 4.96 -9.63 -3.43
CA SER A 44 5.15 -11.04 -3.79
C SER A 44 3.82 -11.71 -4.15
N ALA A 45 3.85 -12.87 -4.80
CA ALA A 45 2.63 -13.66 -5.06
C ALA A 45 1.87 -14.00 -3.76
N ASN A 46 2.60 -14.27 -2.66
CA ASN A 46 2.02 -14.49 -1.33
C ASN A 46 1.33 -13.23 -0.80
N TYR A 47 1.92 -12.05 -0.99
CA TYR A 47 1.30 -10.79 -0.58
C TYR A 47 0.00 -10.54 -1.35
N VAL A 48 0.02 -10.73 -2.67
CA VAL A 48 -1.17 -10.59 -3.54
C VAL A 48 -2.27 -11.55 -3.12
N ALA A 49 -1.94 -12.83 -2.87
CA ALA A 49 -2.91 -13.82 -2.43
C ALA A 49 -3.53 -13.45 -1.08
N LYS A 50 -2.71 -13.08 -0.09
CA LYS A 50 -3.19 -12.69 1.24
C LYS A 50 -4.05 -11.44 1.21
N LEU A 51 -3.64 -10.42 0.47
CA LEU A 51 -4.41 -9.19 0.34
C LEU A 51 -5.76 -9.48 -0.34
N ALA A 52 -5.77 -10.28 -1.41
CA ALA A 52 -6.99 -10.63 -2.14
C ALA A 52 -7.99 -11.45 -1.31
N THR A 53 -7.52 -12.19 -0.30
CA THR A 53 -8.37 -13.02 0.57
C THR A 53 -8.62 -12.40 1.95
N GLY A 54 -8.11 -11.19 2.21
CA GLY A 54 -8.30 -10.49 3.48
C GLY A 54 -7.45 -11.02 4.65
N VAL A 55 -6.36 -11.75 4.38
CA VAL A 55 -5.44 -12.20 5.43
C VAL A 55 -4.54 -11.04 5.86
N ALA A 56 -4.63 -10.68 7.15
CA ALA A 56 -3.92 -9.55 7.76
C ALA A 56 -2.93 -10.02 8.85
N ASP A 57 -1.95 -10.84 8.48
CA ASP A 57 -1.02 -11.48 9.42
C ASP A 57 0.26 -10.67 9.71
N ASN A 58 0.36 -9.47 9.15
CA ASN A 58 1.42 -8.51 9.44
C ASN A 58 0.90 -7.09 9.24
N GLN A 59 1.60 -6.13 9.84
CA GLN A 59 1.19 -4.72 9.84
C GLN A 59 0.96 -4.16 8.44
N ALA A 60 1.80 -4.53 7.47
CA ALA A 60 1.64 -4.03 6.09
C ALA A 60 0.34 -4.56 5.46
N LEU A 61 0.01 -5.83 5.63
CA LEU A 61 -1.24 -6.40 5.12
C LEU A 61 -2.47 -5.82 5.85
N THR A 62 -2.38 -5.60 7.16
CA THR A 62 -3.45 -4.94 7.92
C THR A 62 -3.72 -3.54 7.37
N GLN A 63 -2.71 -2.68 7.30
CA GLN A 63 -2.88 -1.30 6.83
C GLN A 63 -3.34 -1.23 5.36
N VAL A 64 -2.75 -2.06 4.48
CA VAL A 64 -3.11 -2.04 3.05
C VAL A 64 -4.49 -2.66 2.83
N GLY A 65 -4.86 -3.70 3.58
CA GLY A 65 -6.19 -4.31 3.54
C GLY A 65 -7.27 -3.34 4.02
N GLU A 66 -7.02 -2.60 5.10
CA GLU A 66 -7.89 -1.53 5.58
C GLU A 66 -8.02 -0.41 4.56
N ALA A 67 -6.91 0.02 3.94
CA ALA A 67 -6.94 1.01 2.86
C ALA A 67 -7.75 0.52 1.65
N LEU A 68 -7.60 -0.74 1.25
CA LEU A 68 -8.36 -1.32 0.15
C LEU A 68 -9.87 -1.42 0.46
N GLY A 69 -10.23 -1.61 1.73
CA GLY A 69 -11.62 -1.59 2.19
C GLY A 69 -12.19 -0.19 2.46
N THR A 70 -11.34 0.84 2.55
CA THR A 70 -11.72 2.22 2.85
C THR A 70 -11.60 3.07 1.59
N ILE A 71 -12.73 3.56 1.07
CA ILE A 71 -12.84 4.23 -0.24
C ILE A 71 -11.89 5.45 -0.38
N GLU A 72 -11.46 6.05 0.72
CA GLU A 72 -10.70 7.31 0.72
C GLU A 72 -9.23 7.18 0.32
N VAL A 73 -8.60 6.00 0.47
CA VAL A 73 -7.15 5.84 0.21
C VAL A 73 -6.91 4.86 -0.93
N PRO A 74 -6.59 5.33 -2.16
CA PRO A 74 -6.32 4.44 -3.28
C PRO A 74 -5.12 3.55 -3.00
N VAL A 75 -5.18 2.30 -3.47
CA VAL A 75 -4.14 1.29 -3.30
C VAL A 75 -3.54 0.92 -4.65
N VAL A 76 -2.22 1.08 -4.79
CA VAL A 76 -1.44 0.63 -5.95
C VAL A 76 -0.61 -0.59 -5.57
N VAL A 77 -0.70 -1.66 -6.36
CA VAL A 77 0.03 -2.92 -6.13
C VAL A 77 0.89 -3.23 -7.34
N PHE A 78 2.19 -3.40 -7.15
CA PHE A 78 3.12 -3.88 -8.18
C PHE A 78 3.52 -5.34 -7.89
N PRO A 79 2.92 -6.34 -8.56
CA PRO A 79 3.29 -7.73 -8.35
C PRO A 79 4.63 -8.08 -8.99
N ARG A 80 5.61 -8.44 -8.17
CA ARG A 80 6.88 -9.02 -8.62
C ARG A 80 6.77 -10.53 -8.64
N VAL A 81 6.36 -11.07 -9.78
CA VAL A 81 6.08 -12.50 -9.97
C VAL A 81 6.95 -13.15 -11.05
N ASN A 82 6.94 -14.48 -11.07
CA ASN A 82 7.56 -15.34 -12.09
C ASN A 82 6.45 -16.15 -12.79
N ALA A 83 6.81 -16.91 -13.83
CA ALA A 83 5.84 -17.60 -14.67
C ALA A 83 5.07 -18.69 -13.90
N ALA A 84 5.73 -19.35 -12.94
CA ALA A 84 5.09 -20.33 -12.09
C ALA A 84 4.01 -19.71 -11.18
N HIS A 85 4.24 -18.51 -10.62
CA HIS A 85 3.24 -17.79 -9.84
C HIS A 85 2.03 -17.40 -10.69
N VAL A 86 2.25 -16.90 -11.91
CA VAL A 86 1.17 -16.49 -12.83
C VAL A 86 0.34 -17.69 -13.30
N ARG A 87 0.97 -18.86 -13.50
CA ARG A 87 0.27 -20.11 -13.84
C ARG A 87 -0.50 -20.74 -12.68
N HIS A 88 -0.36 -20.24 -11.45
CA HIS A 88 -1.09 -20.80 -10.31
C HIS A 88 -2.61 -20.63 -10.55
N PRO A 89 -3.45 -21.66 -10.38
CA PRO A 89 -4.87 -21.60 -10.74
C PRO A 89 -5.65 -20.46 -10.05
N ALA A 90 -5.23 -20.07 -8.85
CA ALA A 90 -5.87 -18.99 -8.09
C ALA A 90 -5.37 -17.57 -8.47
N TRP A 91 -4.29 -17.45 -9.26
CA TRP A 91 -3.65 -16.16 -9.55
C TRP A 91 -4.61 -15.16 -10.19
N ASP A 92 -5.29 -15.56 -11.26
CA ASP A 92 -6.25 -14.70 -11.96
C ASP A 92 -7.42 -14.31 -11.05
N GLY A 93 -7.85 -15.22 -10.16
CA GLY A 93 -8.85 -14.95 -9.14
C GLY A 93 -8.40 -13.89 -8.13
N HIS A 94 -7.15 -13.95 -7.68
CA HIS A 94 -6.58 -12.94 -6.77
C HIS A 94 -6.49 -11.56 -7.44
N VAL A 95 -6.00 -11.51 -8.69
CA VAL A 95 -5.92 -10.27 -9.46
C VAL A 95 -7.31 -9.68 -9.67
N ALA A 96 -8.29 -10.50 -10.05
CA ALA A 96 -9.67 -10.07 -10.25
C ALA A 96 -10.31 -9.54 -8.95
N ALA A 97 -10.05 -10.19 -7.81
CA ALA A 97 -10.54 -9.75 -6.51
C ALA A 97 -9.99 -8.37 -6.12
N LEU A 98 -8.68 -8.14 -6.30
CA LEU A 98 -8.06 -6.85 -6.01
C LEU A 98 -8.60 -5.73 -6.92
N ARG A 99 -8.79 -6.00 -8.22
CA ARG A 99 -9.41 -5.03 -9.14
C ARG A 99 -10.85 -4.72 -8.77
N LYS A 100 -11.61 -5.72 -8.33
CA LYS A 100 -13.01 -5.54 -7.88
C LYS A 100 -13.09 -4.64 -6.64
N ALA A 101 -12.05 -4.63 -5.82
CA ALA A 101 -11.91 -3.73 -4.68
C ALA A 101 -11.24 -2.39 -5.05
N ASP A 102 -11.29 -1.99 -6.33
CA ASP A 102 -10.69 -0.76 -6.88
C ASP A 102 -9.17 -0.61 -6.67
N GLY A 103 -8.48 -1.72 -6.35
CA GLY A 103 -7.03 -1.80 -6.30
C GLY A 103 -6.42 -1.67 -7.69
N GLU A 104 -5.48 -0.74 -7.84
CA GLU A 104 -4.76 -0.48 -9.08
C GLU A 104 -3.54 -1.40 -9.17
N LEU A 105 -3.55 -2.33 -10.14
CA LEU A 105 -2.42 -3.23 -10.35
C LEU A 105 -1.50 -2.72 -11.45
N VAL A 106 -0.22 -2.54 -11.10
CA VAL A 106 0.86 -2.26 -12.05
C VAL A 106 1.42 -3.60 -12.52
N HIS A 107 0.92 -4.13 -13.63
CA HIS A 107 1.33 -5.42 -14.16
C HIS A 107 1.15 -5.50 -15.68
N GLY A 108 1.69 -6.56 -16.29
CA GLY A 108 1.65 -6.78 -17.74
C GLY A 108 3.04 -7.07 -18.30
N PRO A 109 3.14 -7.71 -19.47
CA PRO A 109 4.42 -8.11 -20.05
C PRO A 109 5.31 -6.91 -20.38
N ASP A 110 4.72 -5.76 -20.72
CA ASP A 110 5.45 -4.53 -21.06
C ASP A 110 6.03 -3.82 -19.82
N VAL A 111 5.39 -4.00 -18.66
CA VAL A 111 5.82 -3.39 -17.39
C VAL A 111 6.79 -4.31 -16.64
N TRP A 112 6.46 -5.60 -16.59
CA TRP A 112 7.26 -6.60 -15.94
C TRP A 112 7.20 -7.93 -16.70
N PRO A 113 8.14 -8.15 -17.64
CA PRO A 113 8.30 -9.44 -18.31
C PRO A 113 8.46 -10.57 -17.29
N VAL A 114 7.65 -11.60 -17.47
CA VAL A 114 7.59 -12.75 -16.57
C VAL A 114 8.49 -13.85 -17.10
N TYR A 115 9.44 -14.29 -16.29
CA TYR A 115 10.40 -15.35 -16.62
C TYR A 115 10.07 -16.64 -15.88
N GLU A 116 10.53 -17.78 -16.39
CA GLU A 116 10.54 -19.02 -15.63
C GLU A 116 11.38 -18.88 -14.35
N PRO A 117 11.08 -19.67 -13.30
CA PRO A 117 11.87 -19.65 -12.08
C PRO A 117 13.37 -19.85 -12.37
N ARG A 118 14.19 -18.89 -11.92
CA ARG A 118 15.66 -18.86 -12.09
C ARG A 118 16.17 -18.49 -13.50
N GLU A 119 15.30 -18.19 -14.46
CA GLU A 119 15.72 -17.78 -15.83
C GLU A 119 15.72 -16.26 -16.04
N GLY A 120 15.21 -15.50 -15.08
CA GLY A 120 15.24 -14.03 -15.13
C GLY A 120 16.59 -13.44 -14.68
N PRO A 121 16.88 -12.18 -15.05
CA PRO A 121 18.10 -11.50 -14.61
C PRO A 121 18.15 -11.37 -13.08
N ALA A 122 19.35 -11.58 -12.51
CA ALA A 122 19.58 -11.63 -11.06
C ALA A 122 19.17 -10.32 -10.34
N VAL A 123 19.42 -9.19 -11.00
CA VAL A 123 19.02 -7.85 -10.54
C VAL A 123 18.17 -7.21 -11.62
N ARG A 124 17.01 -6.68 -11.23
CA ARG A 124 16.10 -5.93 -12.09
C ARG A 124 15.68 -4.68 -11.35
N GLN A 125 15.79 -3.55 -12.04
CA GLN A 125 15.22 -2.31 -11.54
C GLN A 125 13.70 -2.43 -11.51
N LEU A 126 13.09 -1.93 -10.45
CA LEU A 126 11.63 -1.85 -10.38
C LEU A 126 11.14 -0.84 -11.43
N PRO A 127 9.96 -1.06 -12.02
CA PRO A 127 9.39 -0.16 -13.02
C PRO A 127 8.81 1.09 -12.34
N TRP A 128 9.68 1.88 -11.68
CA TRP A 128 9.28 3.03 -10.88
C TRP A 128 8.49 4.05 -11.70
N THR A 129 8.82 4.25 -12.98
CA THR A 129 8.05 5.12 -13.87
C THR A 129 6.58 4.68 -13.95
N ALA A 130 6.32 3.42 -14.27
CA ALA A 130 4.95 2.89 -14.36
C ALA A 130 4.22 2.92 -13.00
N ILE A 131 4.95 2.67 -11.90
CA ILE A 131 4.39 2.77 -10.54
C ILE A 131 4.00 4.22 -10.23
N MET A 132 4.86 5.19 -10.54
CA MET A 132 4.61 6.61 -10.29
C MET A 132 3.47 7.16 -11.17
N GLU A 133 3.41 6.76 -12.43
CA GLU A 133 2.29 7.08 -13.33
C GLU A 133 0.97 6.55 -12.77
N SER A 134 0.96 5.32 -12.26
CA SER A 134 -0.19 4.71 -11.63
C SER A 134 -0.62 5.46 -10.36
N ILE A 135 0.33 5.85 -9.50
CA ILE A 135 0.07 6.70 -8.32
C ILE A 135 -0.57 8.04 -8.73
N GLN A 136 0.02 8.72 -9.72
CA GLN A 136 -0.52 9.99 -10.23
C GLN A 136 -1.92 9.82 -10.80
N HIS A 137 -2.18 8.74 -11.52
CA HIS A 137 -3.49 8.42 -12.08
C HIS A 137 -4.56 8.23 -10.98
N VAL A 138 -4.28 7.41 -9.96
CA VAL A 138 -5.27 7.10 -8.92
C VAL A 138 -5.52 8.29 -7.97
N THR A 139 -4.48 9.04 -7.63
CA THR A 139 -4.62 10.25 -6.79
C THR A 139 -5.36 11.36 -7.51
N ALA A 140 -5.13 11.53 -8.82
CA ALA A 140 -5.90 12.46 -9.63
C ALA A 140 -7.38 12.02 -9.79
N ARG A 141 -7.67 10.71 -9.79
CA ARG A 141 -9.05 10.19 -9.80
C ARG A 141 -9.77 10.46 -8.47
N ALA A 142 -9.11 10.19 -7.35
CA ALA A 142 -9.66 10.41 -6.01
C ALA A 142 -9.99 11.88 -5.77
N THR A 143 -9.12 12.80 -6.18
CA THR A 143 -9.34 14.25 -6.04
C THR A 143 -10.49 14.80 -6.90
N ARG A 144 -10.85 14.14 -8.02
CA ARG A 144 -11.96 14.54 -8.89
C ARG A 144 -13.33 14.03 -8.43
N HIS A 145 -13.37 13.09 -7.49
CA HIS A 145 -14.61 12.55 -6.95
C HIS A 145 -14.62 12.69 -5.42
N PRO A 146 -14.63 13.93 -4.89
CA PRO A 146 -14.88 14.12 -3.48
C PRO A 146 -16.29 13.62 -3.19
N LEU A 147 -16.40 12.69 -2.24
CA LEU A 147 -17.66 12.13 -1.76
C LEU A 147 -18.61 13.23 -1.24
#